data_AF-A0A7W1S2H5-F1
#
_entry.id   AF-A0A7W1S2H5-F1
#
_cell.length_a   1.000
_cell.length_b   1.000
_cell.length_c   1.000
_cell.angle_alpha   90.00
_cell.angle_beta   90.00
_cell.angle_gamma   90.00
#
_symmetry.space_group_name_H-M   'P 1'
#
loop_
_entity.id
_entity.type
_entity.pdbx_description
1 polymer ?
#
loop_
_entity_poly.entity_id
_entity_poly.type
_entity_poly.pdbx_seq_one_letter_code
_entity_poly.pdbx_strand_id
1 'polypeptide(L)'
;DLENYGRNLDMILGRLTQTGARVIIAQLDDQSLRPVVTRGEAFPDISKDEVTMMSAQVKRYNGVIAEKAAGYGARVVNFFDTLIFTSPSTLADDGNHPNATGYDLVASLWFDVLKGMLG
;
A
#
# COMPACT_ATOMS: atom_id res chain seq x y z
N ASP A 1 -18.00 -0.64 0.86
CA ASP A 1 -16.61 -0.74 1.34
C ASP A 1 -15.75 0.45 0.92
N LEU A 2 -15.49 0.67 -0.38
CA LEU A 2 -14.66 1.78 -0.88
C LEU A 2 -15.04 3.18 -0.33
N GLU A 3 -16.33 3.46 -0.17
CA GLU A 3 -16.83 4.70 0.42
C GLU A 3 -16.47 4.82 1.92
N ASN A 4 -16.59 3.73 2.68
CA ASN A 4 -16.14 3.69 4.09
C ASN A 4 -14.63 3.88 4.17
N TYR A 5 -13.88 3.25 3.26
CA TYR A 5 -12.43 3.42 3.15
C TYR A 5 -12.05 4.89 2.93
N GLY A 6 -12.72 5.57 1.99
CA GLY A 6 -12.55 7.00 1.75
C GLY A 6 -12.88 7.87 2.95
N ARG A 7 -14.01 7.61 3.63
CA ARG A 7 -14.37 8.32 4.88
C ARG A 7 -13.35 8.14 6.00
N ASN A 8 -12.79 6.93 6.13
CA ASN A 8 -11.76 6.66 7.11
C ASN A 8 -10.48 7.44 6.80
N LEU A 9 -10.09 7.50 5.52
CA LEU A 9 -8.95 8.33 5.10
C LEU A 9 -9.20 9.82 5.34
N ASP A 10 -10.41 10.33 5.06
CA ASP A 10 -10.78 11.72 5.39
C ASP A 10 -10.59 12.00 6.89
N MET A 11 -11.08 11.10 7.75
CA MET A 11 -10.92 11.23 9.20
C MET A 11 -9.45 11.19 9.63
N ILE A 12 -8.68 10.22 9.14
CA ILE A 12 -7.28 10.01 9.55
C ILE A 12 -6.40 11.17 9.05
N LEU A 13 -6.43 11.45 7.75
CA LEU A 13 -5.61 12.51 7.16
C LEU A 13 -6.02 13.89 7.68
N GLY A 14 -7.32 14.14 7.86
CA GLY A 14 -7.80 15.38 8.45
C GLY A 14 -7.32 15.57 9.88
N ARG A 15 -7.41 14.55 10.73
CA ARG A 15 -6.95 14.64 12.13
C ARG A 15 -5.43 14.83 12.22
N LEU A 16 -4.65 14.12 11.42
CA LEU A 16 -3.19 14.25 11.42
C LEU A 16 -2.73 15.62 10.91
N THR A 17 -3.32 16.10 9.81
CA THR A 17 -2.92 17.40 9.24
C THR A 17 -3.35 18.58 10.13
N GLN A 18 -4.46 18.46 10.86
CA GLN A 18 -4.89 19.46 11.85
C GLN A 18 -3.89 19.67 13.00
N THR A 19 -3.01 18.71 13.28
CA THR A 19 -1.95 18.91 14.28
C THR A 19 -0.78 19.76 13.76
N GLY A 20 -0.82 20.17 12.48
CA GLY A 20 0.31 20.79 11.78
C GLY A 20 1.35 19.78 11.27
N ALA A 21 1.10 18.48 11.40
CA ALA A 21 2.00 17.46 10.86
C ALA A 21 1.97 17.43 9.33
N ARG A 22 3.14 17.20 8.73
CA ARG A 22 3.22 16.85 7.31
C ARG A 22 3.08 15.35 7.17
N VAL A 23 2.11 14.90 6.38
CA VAL A 23 1.72 13.48 6.33
C VAL A 23 2.24 12.85 5.04
N ILE A 24 2.75 11.62 5.17
CA ILE A 24 3.07 10.73 4.06
C ILE A 24 2.21 9.49 4.23
N ILE A 25 1.60 9.00 3.15
CA ILE A 25 0.79 7.79 3.10
C ILE A 25 1.27 6.90 1.96
N ALA A 26 1.23 5.59 2.13
CA ALA A 26 1.59 4.65 1.07
C ALA A 26 0.35 4.18 0.31
N GLN A 27 0.49 4.03 -1.00
CA GLN A 27 -0.35 3.14 -1.79
C GLN A 27 -0.10 1.68 -1.38
N LEU A 28 -1.14 0.88 -1.51
CA LEU A 28 -1.10 -0.56 -1.31
C LEU A 28 -0.41 -1.24 -2.50
N ASP A 29 0.33 -2.31 -2.24
CA ASP A 29 0.77 -3.24 -3.27
C ASP A 29 -0.37 -4.14 -3.76
N ASP A 30 -0.20 -4.79 -4.91
CA ASP A 30 -1.19 -5.75 -5.39
C ASP A 30 -1.07 -7.09 -4.64
N GLN A 31 -1.84 -7.21 -3.55
CA GLN A 31 -1.84 -8.41 -2.72
C GLN A 31 -2.20 -9.67 -3.50
N SER A 32 -2.97 -9.58 -4.59
CA SER A 32 -3.33 -10.76 -5.39
C SER A 32 -2.12 -11.42 -6.07
N LEU A 33 -1.00 -10.69 -6.17
CA LEU A 33 0.23 -11.16 -6.80
C LEU A 33 1.23 -11.74 -5.78
N ARG A 34 0.97 -11.61 -4.47
CA ARG A 34 1.88 -12.13 -3.45
C ARG A 34 1.95 -13.66 -3.52
N PRO A 35 3.14 -14.26 -3.33
CA PRO A 35 3.28 -15.72 -3.33
C PRO A 35 2.33 -16.47 -2.39
N VAL A 36 2.06 -15.95 -1.18
CA VAL A 36 1.09 -16.56 -0.25
C VAL A 36 -0.33 -16.66 -0.84
N VAL A 37 -0.71 -15.74 -1.74
CA VAL A 37 -2.01 -15.75 -2.42
C VAL A 37 -1.95 -16.66 -3.64
N THR A 38 -0.91 -16.56 -4.46
CA THR A 38 -0.78 -17.37 -5.68
C THR A 38 -0.53 -18.86 -5.40
N ARG A 39 0.02 -19.21 -4.22
CA ARG A 39 0.11 -20.59 -3.71
C ARG A 39 -1.17 -21.08 -3.03
N GLY A 40 -2.16 -20.21 -2.80
CA GLY A 40 -3.44 -20.55 -2.18
C GLY A 40 -3.39 -20.72 -0.65
N GLU A 41 -2.41 -20.10 0.02
CA GLU A 41 -2.17 -20.27 1.46
C GLU A 41 -2.87 -19.20 2.31
N ALA A 42 -3.07 -17.98 1.79
CA ALA A 42 -3.64 -16.87 2.56
C ALA A 42 -5.17 -16.90 2.66
N PHE A 43 -5.84 -17.39 1.61
CA PHE A 43 -7.29 -17.33 1.46
C PHE A 43 -7.79 -18.68 0.91
N PRO A 44 -7.85 -19.74 1.74
CA PRO A 44 -8.12 -21.09 1.26
C PRO A 44 -9.52 -21.26 0.65
N ASP A 45 -10.47 -20.39 1.03
CA ASP A 45 -11.88 -20.49 0.64
C ASP A 45 -12.31 -19.47 -0.43
N ILE A 46 -11.38 -18.87 -1.16
CA ILE A 46 -11.69 -17.95 -2.27
C ILE A 46 -11.36 -18.56 -3.64
N SER A 47 -12.17 -18.21 -4.63
CA SER A 47 -12.00 -18.56 -6.03
C SER A 47 -10.92 -17.73 -6.72
N LYS A 48 -10.45 -18.19 -7.90
CA LYS A 48 -9.54 -17.42 -8.77
C LYS A 48 -10.18 -16.10 -9.25
N ASP A 49 -11.50 -16.09 -9.42
CA ASP A 49 -12.22 -14.88 -9.80
C ASP A 49 -12.20 -13.86 -8.66
N GLU A 50 -12.34 -14.32 -7.41
CA GLU A 50 -12.19 -13.46 -6.22
C GLU A 50 -10.76 -12.93 -6.07
N VAL A 51 -9.72 -13.73 -6.35
CA VAL A 51 -8.33 -13.24 -6.41
C VAL A 51 -8.17 -12.15 -7.48
N THR A 52 -8.79 -12.32 -8.65
CA THR A 52 -8.77 -11.29 -9.71
C THR A 52 -9.50 -10.02 -9.28
N MET A 53 -10.62 -10.17 -8.54
CA MET A 53 -11.34 -9.04 -7.95
C MET A 53 -10.50 -8.28 -6.92
N MET A 54 -9.59 -8.94 -6.18
CA MET A 54 -8.67 -8.26 -5.27
C MET A 54 -7.78 -7.24 -5.99
N SER A 55 -7.19 -7.61 -7.14
CA SER A 55 -6.36 -6.70 -7.95
C SER A 55 -7.16 -5.50 -8.46
N ALA A 56 -8.40 -5.73 -8.90
CA ALA A 56 -9.28 -4.63 -9.31
C ALA A 56 -9.63 -3.72 -8.13
N GLN A 57 -9.86 -4.30 -6.95
CA GLN A 57 -10.25 -3.57 -5.75
C GLN A 57 -9.10 -2.73 -5.18
N VAL A 58 -7.87 -3.24 -5.16
CA VAL A 58 -6.71 -2.47 -4.67
C VAL A 58 -6.41 -1.25 -5.55
N LYS A 59 -6.60 -1.34 -6.87
CA LYS A 59 -6.50 -0.18 -7.77
C LYS A 59 -7.50 0.92 -7.40
N ARG A 60 -8.71 0.54 -7.01
CA ARG A 60 -9.74 1.48 -6.54
C ARG A 60 -9.34 2.12 -5.21
N TYR A 61 -8.83 1.35 -4.25
CA TYR A 61 -8.31 1.91 -2.99
C TYR A 61 -7.14 2.87 -3.23
N ASN A 62 -6.19 2.51 -4.10
CA ASN A 62 -5.06 3.37 -4.45
C ASN A 62 -5.49 4.67 -5.13
N GLY A 63 -6.56 4.63 -5.93
CA GLY A 63 -7.20 5.84 -6.45
C GLY A 63 -7.74 6.74 -5.34
N VAL A 64 -8.44 6.16 -4.36
CA VAL A 64 -8.93 6.91 -3.19
C VAL A 64 -7.78 7.44 -2.33
N ILE A 65 -6.72 6.66 -2.09
CA ILE A 65 -5.52 7.15 -1.39
C ILE A 65 -4.95 8.38 -2.09
N ALA A 66 -4.77 8.33 -3.41
CA ALA A 66 -4.22 9.45 -4.16
C ALA A 66 -5.13 10.69 -4.10
N GLU A 67 -6.44 10.51 -4.29
CA GLU A 67 -7.43 11.59 -4.18
C GLU A 67 -7.40 12.25 -2.80
N LYS A 68 -7.48 11.45 -1.73
CA LYS A 68 -7.52 11.97 -0.37
C LYS A 68 -6.18 12.57 0.05
N ALA A 69 -5.07 11.96 -0.32
CA ALA A 69 -3.75 12.54 -0.06
C ALA A 69 -3.61 13.92 -0.70
N ALA A 70 -4.04 14.09 -1.96
CA ALA A 70 -4.05 15.38 -2.62
C ALA A 70 -4.93 16.41 -1.89
N GLY A 71 -6.15 16.02 -1.48
CA GLY A 71 -7.08 16.90 -0.77
C GLY A 71 -6.56 17.42 0.58
N TYR A 72 -5.75 16.62 1.29
CA TYR A 72 -5.15 17.00 2.57
C TYR A 72 -3.70 17.46 2.48
N GLY A 73 -3.13 17.59 1.27
CA GLY A 73 -1.73 17.97 1.08
C GLY A 73 -0.71 16.94 1.57
N ALA A 74 -1.11 15.67 1.72
CA ALA A 74 -0.22 14.57 2.05
C ALA A 74 0.57 14.12 0.80
N ARG A 75 1.76 13.54 1.02
CA ARG A 75 2.55 12.89 -0.05
C ARG A 75 2.27 11.40 -0.12
N VAL A 76 2.41 10.83 -1.31
CA VAL A 76 2.16 9.41 -1.57
C VAL A 76 3.48 8.68 -1.83
N VAL A 77 3.67 7.53 -1.18
CA VAL A 77 4.68 6.53 -1.52
C VAL A 77 4.02 5.45 -2.40
N ASN A 78 4.64 5.10 -3.51
CA ASN A 78 4.11 4.07 -4.43
C ASN A 78 4.73 2.70 -4.12
N PHE A 79 3.95 1.78 -3.55
CA PHE A 79 4.31 0.36 -3.47
C PHE A 79 3.68 -0.48 -4.58
N PHE A 80 2.63 0.02 -5.22
CA PHE A 80 1.84 -0.71 -6.21
C PHE A 80 2.67 -1.15 -7.42
N ASP A 81 3.55 -0.28 -7.90
CA ASP A 81 4.39 -0.56 -9.07
C ASP A 81 5.76 -1.17 -8.71
N THR A 82 5.90 -1.69 -7.48
CA THR A 82 7.16 -2.29 -7.00
C THR A 82 7.09 -3.81 -7.01
N LEU A 83 8.25 -4.46 -7.04
CA LEU A 83 8.36 -5.92 -6.89
C LEU A 83 8.65 -6.36 -5.45
N ILE A 84 8.61 -5.44 -4.47
CA ILE A 84 8.99 -5.69 -3.07
C ILE A 84 8.17 -6.85 -2.48
N PHE A 85 6.89 -6.91 -2.82
CA PHE A 85 5.93 -7.88 -2.27
C PHE A 85 5.75 -9.12 -3.16
N THR A 86 6.53 -9.27 -4.22
CA THR A 86 6.42 -10.40 -5.16
C THR A 86 7.76 -11.08 -5.46
N SER A 87 8.88 -10.39 -5.26
CA SER A 87 10.21 -10.94 -5.52
C SER A 87 10.70 -11.84 -4.37
N PRO A 88 11.22 -13.05 -4.65
CA PRO A 88 11.85 -13.88 -3.64
C PRO A 88 13.05 -13.23 -2.94
N SER A 89 13.74 -12.29 -3.60
CA SER A 89 14.89 -11.60 -2.99
C SER A 89 14.48 -10.61 -1.89
N THR A 90 13.22 -10.19 -1.85
CA THR A 90 12.71 -9.16 -0.93
C THR A 90 11.62 -9.68 0.00
N LEU A 91 11.14 -10.90 -0.19
CA LEU A 91 10.13 -11.53 0.66
C LEU A 91 10.75 -12.47 1.71
N ALA A 92 10.05 -12.58 2.84
CA ALA A 92 10.27 -13.65 3.81
C ALA A 92 9.69 -14.98 3.28
N ASP A 93 10.03 -16.08 3.95
CA ASP A 93 9.62 -17.43 3.55
C ASP A 93 8.09 -17.63 3.55
N ASP A 94 7.35 -16.80 4.29
CA ASP A 94 5.89 -16.81 4.27
C ASP A 94 5.29 -16.38 2.92
N GLY A 95 6.09 -15.77 2.04
CA GLY A 95 5.63 -15.27 0.74
C GLY A 95 4.61 -14.14 0.84
N ASN A 96 4.54 -13.46 1.98
CA ASN A 96 3.58 -12.40 2.26
C ASN A 96 4.28 -11.10 2.69
N HIS A 97 5.21 -11.19 3.65
CA HIS A 97 5.86 -10.03 4.24
C HIS A 97 7.27 -9.83 3.67
N PRO A 98 7.76 -8.57 3.59
CA PRO A 98 9.15 -8.32 3.24
C PRO A 98 10.13 -8.98 4.22
N ASN A 99 11.28 -9.43 3.71
CA ASN A 99 12.44 -9.76 4.53
C ASN A 99 13.25 -8.48 4.87
N ALA A 100 14.43 -8.63 5.47
CA ALA A 100 15.30 -7.50 5.77
C ALA A 100 15.60 -6.61 4.54
N THR A 101 16.03 -7.22 3.42
CA THR A 101 16.27 -6.52 2.15
C THR A 101 15.01 -5.82 1.63
N GLY A 102 13.85 -6.46 1.74
CA GLY A 102 12.58 -5.84 1.34
C GLY A 102 12.21 -4.64 2.20
N TYR A 103 12.43 -4.71 3.52
CA TYR A 103 12.22 -3.58 4.42
C TYR A 103 13.23 -2.44 4.20
N ASP A 104 14.47 -2.73 3.79
CA ASP A 104 15.43 -1.70 3.39
C ASP A 104 14.94 -0.91 2.16
N LEU A 105 14.33 -1.59 1.19
CA LEU A 105 13.72 -0.93 0.02
C LEU A 105 12.48 -0.11 0.40
N VAL A 106 11.61 -0.66 1.28
CA VAL A 106 10.46 0.09 1.83
C VAL A 106 10.95 1.37 2.51
N ALA A 107 11.94 1.28 3.39
CA ALA A 107 12.51 2.42 4.09
C ALA A 107 13.10 3.46 3.12
N SER A 108 13.77 3.01 2.06
CA SER A 108 14.32 3.89 1.02
C SER A 108 13.21 4.68 0.29
N LEU A 109 12.10 4.04 -0.07
CA LEU A 109 10.97 4.69 -0.74
C LEU A 109 10.29 5.75 0.16
N TRP A 110 10.11 5.45 1.45
CA TRP A 110 9.65 6.45 2.41
C TRP A 110 10.62 7.62 2.53
N PHE A 111 11.92 7.32 2.63
CA PHE A 111 12.96 8.34 2.78
C PHE A 111 13.06 9.26 1.56
N ASP A 112 12.89 8.73 0.35
CA ASP A 112 12.88 9.53 -0.87
C ASP A 112 11.74 10.57 -0.88
N VAL A 113 10.54 10.16 -0.46
CA VAL A 113 9.41 11.09 -0.34
C VAL A 113 9.65 12.11 0.78
N LEU A 114 10.20 11.67 1.91
CA LEU A 114 10.55 12.55 3.04
C LEU A 114 11.59 13.61 2.64
N LYS A 115 12.65 13.22 1.92
CA LYS A 115 13.66 14.17 1.41
C LYS A 115 13.02 15.24 0.53
N GLY A 116 12.17 14.83 -0.42
CA GLY A 116 11.46 15.77 -1.30
C GLY A 116 10.50 16.71 -0.56
N MET A 117 10.18 16.41 0.70
CA MET A 117 9.44 17.32 1.57
C MET A 117 10.35 18.31 2.28
N LEU A 118 11.56 17.91 2.69
CA LEU A 118 12.45 18.72 3.51
C LEU A 118 13.20 19.82 2.73
N GLY A 119 13.28 19.72 1.40
CA GLY A 119 14.03 20.65 0.55
C GLY A 119 15.42 20.12 0.27
#